data_AF-A0AAD3XSH4-F1
#
_entry.id   AF-A0AAD3XSH4-F1
#
_cell.length_a   1.000
_cell.length_b   1.000
_cell.length_c   1.000
_cell.angle_alpha   90.00
_cell.angle_beta   90.00
_cell.angle_gamma   90.00
#
_symmetry.space_group_name_H-M   'P 1'
#
loop_
_entity.id
_entity.type
_entity.pdbx_description
1 polymer ?
#
loop_
_entity_poly.entity_id
_entity_poly.type
_entity_poly.pdbx_seq_one_letter_code
_entity_poly.pdbx_strand_id
1 'polypeptide(L)'
;MAIQEHSYFASLGYHVTTCFAPRSRFGTPEELKSLIDRARELGLFVVGNIVHNHVSKTILEGLNLFEETDDHYYHYGKRGYQGMWVPRLFT
;
A
#
# COMPACT_ATOMS: atom_id res chain seq x y z
N MET A 1 0.56 -4.93 -11.01
CA MET A 1 1.09 -3.91 -10.06
C MET A 1 -0.08 -3.36 -9.24
N ALA A 2 0.20 -2.59 -8.18
CA ALA A 2 -0.82 -1.81 -7.47
C ALA A 2 -1.97 -2.65 -6.86
N ILE A 3 -1.57 -3.75 -6.20
CA ILE A 3 -2.45 -4.70 -5.51
C ILE A 3 -2.74 -4.24 -4.07
N GLN A 4 -1.75 -3.72 -3.35
CA GLN A 4 -1.96 -3.12 -2.03
C GLN A 4 -2.90 -1.91 -2.14
N GLU A 5 -3.78 -1.72 -1.17
CA GLU A 5 -4.77 -0.64 -1.19
C GLU A 5 -4.11 0.75 -1.17
N HIS A 6 -4.65 1.65 -1.97
CA HIS A 6 -4.18 3.03 -2.12
C HIS A 6 -5.34 3.94 -2.58
N SER A 7 -5.58 5.02 -1.83
CA SER A 7 -6.69 5.92 -2.13
C SER A 7 -6.44 6.83 -3.34
N TYR A 8 -5.19 7.14 -3.65
CA TYR A 8 -4.86 7.95 -4.83
C TYR A 8 -4.58 7.08 -6.06
N PHE A 9 -5.56 6.94 -6.95
CA PHE A 9 -5.47 6.06 -8.13
C PHE A 9 -4.30 6.42 -9.06
N ALA A 10 -4.01 7.72 -9.24
CA ALA A 10 -2.91 8.20 -10.06
C ALA A 10 -1.51 7.99 -9.40
N SER A 11 -1.46 7.49 -8.16
CA SER A 11 -0.19 7.01 -7.57
C SER A 11 0.34 5.74 -8.22
N LEU A 12 -0.44 5.07 -9.07
CA LEU A 12 -0.08 3.78 -9.68
C LEU A 12 0.28 2.70 -8.64
N GLY A 13 -0.28 2.80 -7.43
CA GLY A 13 -0.04 1.87 -6.32
C GLY A 13 1.20 2.16 -5.48
N TYR A 14 1.88 3.28 -5.71
CA TYR A 14 3.05 3.66 -4.91
C TYR A 14 2.67 4.33 -3.58
N HIS A 15 1.51 4.99 -3.49
CA HIS A 15 1.06 5.60 -2.23
C HIS A 15 0.10 4.68 -1.48
N VAL A 16 0.64 3.58 -0.93
CA VAL A 16 -0.13 2.58 -0.16
C VAL A 16 -0.73 3.21 1.08
N THR A 17 -2.02 2.99 1.31
CA THR A 17 -2.72 3.43 2.53
C THR A 17 -2.83 2.30 3.55
N THR A 18 -3.10 1.07 3.08
CA THR A 18 -3.24 -0.12 3.92
C THR A 18 -2.41 -1.26 3.34
N CYS A 19 -1.44 -1.77 4.10
CA CYS A 19 -0.46 -2.73 3.60
C CYS A 19 -1.03 -4.14 3.32
N PHE A 20 -2.10 -4.51 4.01
CA PHE A 20 -2.66 -5.89 4.00
C PHE A 20 -3.97 -6.02 3.22
N ALA A 21 -4.60 -4.91 2.85
CA ALA A 21 -5.83 -4.94 2.09
C ALA A 21 -5.52 -4.97 0.58
N PRO A 22 -6.08 -5.93 -0.19
CA PRO A 22 -6.07 -5.83 -1.63
C PRO A 22 -6.98 -4.68 -2.07
N ARG A 23 -6.64 -4.07 -3.21
CA ARG A 23 -7.35 -2.91 -3.73
C ARG A 23 -8.81 -3.22 -4.05
N SER A 24 -9.71 -2.56 -3.32
CA SER A 24 -11.17 -2.73 -3.39
C SER A 24 -11.80 -2.34 -4.72
N ARG A 25 -11.21 -1.41 -5.49
CA ARG A 25 -11.79 -0.93 -6.77
C ARG A 25 -11.87 -2.00 -7.87
N PHE A 26 -11.14 -3.10 -7.73
CA PHE A 26 -11.14 -4.19 -8.70
C PHE A 26 -11.84 -5.46 -8.20
N GLY A 27 -12.53 -5.36 -7.07
CA GLY A 27 -13.27 -6.45 -6.48
C GLY A 27 -12.79 -6.79 -5.07
N THR A 28 -13.25 -7.95 -4.62
CA THR A 28 -13.02 -8.52 -3.31
C THR A 28 -11.67 -9.25 -3.24
N PRO A 29 -11.16 -9.52 -2.02
CA PRO A 29 -10.01 -10.41 -1.84
C PRO A 29 -10.18 -11.79 -2.51
N GLU A 30 -11.40 -12.31 -2.59
CA GLU A 30 -11.67 -13.62 -3.18
C GLU A 30 -11.61 -13.60 -4.72
N GLU A 31 -12.02 -12.51 -5.34
CA GLU A 31 -11.84 -12.31 -6.78
C GLU A 31 -10.36 -12.18 -7.14
N LEU A 32 -9.53 -11.57 -6.27
CA LEU A 32 -8.07 -11.57 -6.45
C LEU A 32 -7.49 -12.99 -6.35
N LYS A 33 -7.95 -13.82 -5.40
CA LYS A 33 -7.52 -15.23 -5.32
C LYS A 33 -7.90 -15.99 -6.59
N SER A 34 -9.15 -15.82 -7.06
CA SER A 34 -9.64 -16.44 -8.29
C SER A 34 -8.80 -16.04 -9.52
N LEU A 35 -8.40 -14.76 -9.62
CA LEU A 35 -7.49 -14.30 -10.69
C LEU A 35 -6.14 -15.02 -10.64
N ILE A 36 -5.55 -15.15 -9.46
CA ILE A 36 -4.26 -15.82 -9.27
C ILE A 36 -4.38 -17.32 -9.58
N ASP A 37 -5.46 -17.95 -9.14
CA ASP A 37 -5.73 -19.37 -9.41
C ASP A 37 -5.89 -19.61 -10.92
N ARG A 38 -6.63 -18.74 -11.60
CA ARG A 38 -6.79 -18.82 -13.06
C ARG A 38 -5.47 -18.64 -13.80
N ALA A 39 -4.61 -17.72 -13.36
CA ALA A 39 -3.27 -17.57 -13.92
C ALA A 39 -2.43 -18.84 -13.74
N ARG A 40 -2.53 -19.48 -12.56
CA ARG A 40 -1.84 -20.74 -12.27
C ARG A 40 -2.29 -21.89 -13.18
N GLU A 41 -3.60 -22.04 -13.40
CA GLU A 41 -4.16 -23.04 -14.33
C GLU A 41 -3.63 -22.89 -15.77
N LEU A 42 -3.33 -21.65 -16.16
CA LEU A 42 -2.76 -21.32 -17.47
C LEU A 42 -1.23 -21.48 -17.51
N GLY A 43 -0.60 -21.95 -16.43
CA GLY A 43 0.85 -22.08 -16.34
C GLY A 43 1.59 -20.74 -16.21
N LEU A 44 0.88 -19.66 -15.84
CA LEU A 44 1.47 -18.33 -15.68
C LEU A 44 1.94 -18.11 -14.23
N PHE A 45 3.12 -17.52 -14.08
CA PHE A 45 3.60 -17.05 -12.80
C PHE A 45 3.12 -15.62 -12.53
N VAL A 46 2.68 -15.35 -11.30
CA VAL A 46 2.18 -14.03 -10.89
C VAL A 46 3.16 -13.38 -9.93
N VAL A 47 3.68 -12.21 -10.29
CA VAL A 47 4.56 -11.41 -9.44
C VAL A 47 3.85 -10.13 -8.99
N GLY A 48 3.71 -9.96 -7.68
CA GLY A 48 3.17 -8.76 -7.06
C GLY A 48 4.25 -7.71 -6.83
N ASN A 49 3.86 -6.43 -6.83
CA ASN A 49 4.72 -5.35 -6.32
C ASN A 49 4.40 -5.16 -4.86
N ILE A 50 5.43 -5.09 -4.02
CA ILE A 50 5.33 -4.82 -2.59
C ILE A 50 6.01 -3.47 -2.35
N VAL A 51 5.27 -2.51 -1.81
CA VAL A 51 5.75 -1.17 -1.51
C VAL A 51 5.89 -1.03 -0.01
N HIS A 52 7.06 -1.39 0.52
CA HIS A 52 7.41 -1.28 1.95
C HIS A 52 8.50 -0.23 2.22
N ASN A 53 8.95 0.49 1.21
CA ASN A 53 9.91 1.58 1.40
C ASN A 53 9.26 2.85 1.97
N HIS A 54 7.95 3.02 1.77
CA HIS A 54 7.18 4.14 2.30
C HIS A 54 5.67 3.86 2.26
N VAL A 55 4.86 4.72 2.89
CA VAL A 55 3.38 4.70 2.81
C VAL A 55 2.80 6.11 2.69
N SER A 56 1.53 6.19 2.31
CA SER A 56 0.79 7.44 2.17
C SER A 56 0.77 8.26 3.47
N LYS A 57 0.80 9.59 3.33
CA LYS A 57 0.60 10.55 4.44
C LYS A 57 -0.86 10.76 4.84
N THR A 58 -1.80 10.05 4.24
CA THR A 58 -3.22 10.18 4.54
C THR A 58 -3.52 9.65 5.94
N ILE A 59 -4.17 10.46 6.77
CA ILE A 59 -4.50 10.13 8.17
C ILE A 59 -5.83 9.36 8.25
N LEU A 60 -6.85 9.78 7.50
CA LEU A 60 -8.20 9.18 7.60
C LEU A 60 -8.29 7.74 7.05
N GLU A 61 -7.52 7.46 5.99
CA GLU A 61 -7.63 6.23 5.21
C GLU A 61 -6.37 5.36 5.31
N GLY A 62 -5.32 5.89 5.94
CA GLY A 62 -3.99 5.27 5.96
C GLY A 62 -3.39 5.22 7.37
N LEU A 63 -2.18 4.70 7.44
CA LEU A 63 -1.48 4.42 8.70
C LEU A 63 -0.83 5.66 9.36
N ASN A 64 -0.97 6.84 8.75
CA ASN A 64 -0.36 8.06 9.25
C ASN A 64 -1.03 8.54 10.55
N LEU A 65 -0.26 8.91 11.57
CA LEU A 65 -0.75 9.33 12.89
C LEU A 65 -1.65 8.28 13.59
N PHE A 66 -1.36 6.99 13.37
CA PHE A 66 -2.00 5.93 14.13
C PHE A 66 -1.77 6.12 15.64
N GLU A 67 -2.84 5.97 16.43
CA GLU A 67 -2.83 6.29 17.87
C GLU A 67 -2.33 7.71 18.20
N GLU A 68 -2.54 8.67 17.29
CA GLU A 68 -2.15 10.08 17.46
C GLU A 68 -0.64 10.31 17.63
N THR A 69 0.19 9.34 17.25
CA THR A 69 1.65 9.43 17.36
C THR A 69 2.31 9.57 15.99
N ASP A 70 3.37 10.39 15.93
CA ASP A 70 4.14 10.60 14.70
C ASP A 70 5.21 9.52 14.48
N ASP A 71 5.34 8.55 15.39
CA ASP A 71 6.46 7.61 15.41
C ASP A 71 6.10 6.15 15.68
N HIS A 72 4.81 5.80 15.68
CA HIS A 72 4.39 4.40 15.87
C HIS A 72 4.99 3.46 14.84
N TYR A 73 4.77 3.75 13.55
CA TYR A 73 5.30 2.97 12.43
C TYR A 73 6.44 3.65 11.71
N TYR A 74 6.80 4.88 12.10
CA TYR A 74 7.63 5.78 11.29
C TYR A 74 8.72 6.42 12.11
N HIS A 75 9.78 6.88 11.45
CA HIS A 75 10.73 7.74 12.14
C HIS A 75 10.04 9.04 12.59
N TYR A 76 10.38 9.51 13.79
CA TYR A 76 9.89 10.79 14.31
C TYR A 76 10.44 11.99 13.52
N GLY A 77 9.62 13.02 13.33
CA GLY A 77 10.04 14.30 12.79
C GLY A 77 10.55 14.20 11.35
N LYS A 78 11.49 15.07 10.96
CA LYS A 78 11.93 15.21 9.54
C LYS A 78 12.43 13.90 8.91
N ARG A 79 12.95 12.95 9.71
CA ARG A 79 13.43 11.66 9.21
C ARG A 79 12.29 10.75 8.75
N GLY A 80 11.07 10.95 9.25
CA GLY A 80 9.87 10.21 8.87
C GLY A 80 9.23 10.62 7.56
N TYR A 81 9.77 11.62 6.86
CA TYR A 81 9.17 12.20 5.65
C TYR A 81 10.16 12.18 4.49
N GLN A 82 9.71 11.74 3.31
CA GLN A 82 10.51 11.80 2.08
C GLN A 82 10.17 13.05 1.26
N GLY A 83 11.16 13.91 1.02
CA GLY A 83 10.96 15.29 0.57
C GLY A 83 10.37 15.51 -0.83
N MET A 84 10.53 14.58 -1.79
CA MET A 84 10.00 14.77 -3.16
C MET A 84 8.55 14.31 -3.34
N TRP A 85 8.11 13.31 -2.59
CA TRP A 85 6.83 12.61 -2.82
C TRP A 85 5.87 12.72 -1.63
N VAL A 86 6.35 13.28 -0.50
CA VAL A 86 5.67 13.44 0.79
C VAL A 86 5.06 12.15 1.41
N PRO A 87 5.61 10.94 1.26
CA PRO A 87 5.17 9.77 2.03
C PRO A 87 5.86 9.67 3.40
N ARG A 88 5.31 8.81 4.26
CA ARG A 88 5.86 8.42 5.56
C ARG A 88 6.88 7.28 5.41
N LEU A 89 8.02 7.38 6.11
CA LEU A 89 9.11 6.40 6.10
C LEU A 89 9.07 5.52 7.35
N PHE A 90 9.11 4.20 7.16
CA PHE A 90 9.14 3.24 8.26
C PHE A 90 10.41 3.39 9.13
N THR A 91 10.31 3.04 10.42
CA THR A 91 11.46 3.00 11.35
C THR A 91 12.44 1.88 11.07
#